data_AF-A0A3D2YF77-F1
#
_entry.id   AF-A0A3D2YF77-F1
#
_cell.length_a   1.000
_cell.length_b   1.000
_cell.length_c   1.000
_cell.angle_alpha   90.00
_cell.angle_beta   90.00
_cell.angle_gamma   90.00
#
_symmetry.space_group_name_H-M   'P 1'
#
loop_
_entity.id
_entity.type
_entity.pdbx_description
1 polymer ?
#
loop_
_entity_poly.entity_id
_entity_poly.type
_entity_poly.pdbx_seq_one_letter_code
_entity_poly.pdbx_strand_id
1 'polypeptide(L)'
;MDLIIGGAFQGKLAYALETYGLTESDVCDLAVCDPAPGYRCYRHLEALSRREPDAGRYLPLFENAVVIARQVNGGIVPMDGEERAWREHYGLLLQKFARNAAHVTRIFCGLSEVLK
;
A
#
# COMPACT_ATOMS: atom_id res chain seq x y z
N MET A 1 -5.17 8.90 -7.09
CA MET A 1 -4.18 8.05 -6.39
C MET A 1 -4.03 6.81 -7.22
N ASP A 2 -2.80 6.31 -7.41
CA ASP A 2 -2.58 5.01 -8.03
C ASP A 2 -2.16 4.00 -6.97
N LEU A 3 -2.86 2.87 -6.90
CA LEU A 3 -2.64 1.86 -5.87
C LEU A 3 -1.92 0.65 -6.46
N ILE A 4 -0.76 0.32 -5.89
CA ILE A 4 0.00 -0.87 -6.25
C ILE A 4 -0.10 -1.89 -5.11
N ILE A 5 -0.65 -3.06 -5.41
CA ILE A 5 -0.81 -4.15 -4.45
C ILE A 5 0.02 -5.37 -4.83
N GLY A 6 0.28 -6.24 -3.85
CA GLY A 6 0.98 -7.50 -4.08
C GLY A 6 1.70 -8.02 -2.84
N GLY A 7 2.09 -9.29 -2.87
CA GLY A 7 2.79 -9.94 -1.76
C GLY A 7 4.16 -9.33 -1.42
N ALA A 8 4.79 -9.83 -0.35
CA ALA A 8 6.16 -9.45 -0.01
C ALA A 8 7.12 -9.86 -1.15
N PHE A 9 8.12 -9.01 -1.40
CA PHE A 9 9.19 -9.26 -2.38
C PHE A 9 8.74 -9.54 -3.82
N GLN A 10 7.56 -9.05 -4.22
CA GLN A 10 7.02 -9.25 -5.56
C GLN A 10 7.46 -8.18 -6.59
N GLY A 11 8.32 -7.22 -6.24
CA GLY A 11 8.81 -6.20 -7.17
C GLY A 11 8.00 -4.89 -7.24
N LYS A 12 7.08 -4.64 -6.30
CA LYS A 12 6.20 -3.45 -6.30
C LYS A 12 6.93 -2.11 -6.39
N LEU A 13 8.00 -1.91 -5.61
CA LEU A 13 8.74 -0.65 -5.62
C LEU A 13 9.45 -0.45 -6.96
N ALA A 14 10.16 -1.47 -7.46
CA ALA A 14 10.83 -1.39 -8.76
C ALA A 14 9.84 -0.99 -9.87
N TYR A 15 8.67 -1.64 -9.91
CA TYR A 15 7.60 -1.28 -10.84
C TYR A 15 7.15 0.17 -10.69
N ALA A 16 6.98 0.67 -9.46
CA ALA A 16 6.58 2.05 -9.22
C ALA A 16 7.66 3.06 -9.68
N LEU A 17 8.93 2.77 -9.41
CA LEU A 17 10.03 3.65 -9.81
C LEU A 17 10.14 3.76 -11.33
N GLU A 18 10.06 2.62 -12.03
CA GLU A 18 10.13 2.55 -13.49
C GLU A 18 8.92 3.20 -14.16
N THR A 19 7.70 2.81 -13.76
CA THR A 19 6.44 3.24 -14.41
C THR A 19 6.19 4.74 -14.25
N TYR A 20 6.55 5.31 -13.10
CA TYR A 20 6.24 6.70 -12.76
C TYR A 20 7.46 7.64 -12.85
N GLY A 21 8.62 7.14 -13.29
CA GLY A 21 9.86 7.90 -13.37
C GLY A 21 10.25 8.50 -12.02
N LEU A 22 10.19 7.69 -10.97
CA LEU A 22 10.51 8.10 -9.59
C LEU A 22 11.93 7.66 -9.22
N THR A 23 12.47 8.35 -8.25
CA THR A 23 13.72 7.99 -7.57
C THR A 23 13.44 7.65 -6.11
N GLU A 24 14.41 7.06 -5.41
CA GLU A 24 14.26 6.72 -4.00
C GLU A 24 13.96 7.94 -3.11
N SER A 25 14.40 9.15 -3.49
CA SER A 25 14.08 10.38 -2.74
C SER A 25 12.61 10.79 -2.84
N ASP A 26 11.88 10.30 -3.84
CA ASP A 26 10.45 10.54 -4.00
C ASP A 26 9.59 9.60 -3.15
N VAL A 27 10.21 8.62 -2.47
CA VAL A 27 9.54 7.54 -1.75
C VAL A 27 9.56 7.78 -0.24
N CYS A 28 8.37 7.81 0.35
CA CYS A 28 8.16 7.79 1.79
C CYS A 28 7.96 6.34 2.28
N ASP A 29 8.80 5.88 3.21
CA ASP A 29 8.64 4.59 3.86
C ASP A 29 7.78 4.70 5.13
N LEU A 30 6.51 4.30 5.01
CA LEU A 30 5.54 4.35 6.11
C LEU A 30 5.78 3.30 7.21
N ALA A 31 6.79 2.44 7.07
CA ALA A 31 7.26 1.61 8.18
C ALA A 31 8.20 2.39 9.12
N VAL A 32 8.82 3.47 8.64
CA VAL A 32 9.86 4.20 9.36
C VAL A 32 9.40 5.59 9.78
N CYS A 33 8.64 6.28 8.94
CA CYS A 33 8.15 7.63 9.23
C CYS A 33 6.64 7.74 9.10
N ASP A 34 6.09 8.86 9.58
CA ASP A 34 4.69 9.18 9.43
C ASP A 34 4.41 9.81 8.06
N PRO A 35 3.18 9.68 7.53
CA PRO A 35 2.83 10.28 6.24
C PRO A 35 3.05 11.80 6.26
N ALA A 36 3.85 12.29 5.32
CA ALA A 36 4.16 13.71 5.16
C ALA A 36 3.98 14.13 3.69
N PRO A 37 3.62 15.40 3.41
CA PRO A 37 3.51 15.90 2.04
C PRO A 37 4.88 16.02 1.37
N GLY A 38 4.89 16.12 0.04
CA GLY A 38 6.09 16.31 -0.78
C GLY A 38 6.64 15.03 -1.41
N TYR A 39 6.18 13.86 -0.96
CA TYR A 39 6.51 12.58 -1.58
C TYR A 39 5.52 12.21 -2.69
N ARG A 40 6.02 11.53 -3.72
CA ARG A 40 5.23 11.06 -4.87
C ARG A 40 4.83 9.60 -4.74
N CYS A 41 5.53 8.83 -3.90
CA CYS A 41 5.24 7.43 -3.62
C CYS A 41 5.31 7.14 -2.13
N TYR A 42 4.35 6.36 -1.62
CA TYR A 42 4.30 5.94 -0.22
C TYR A 42 4.27 4.42 -0.17
N ARG A 43 5.23 3.80 0.52
CA ARG A 43 5.32 2.34 0.65
C ARG A 43 5.04 1.86 2.06
N HIS A 44 4.70 0.58 2.18
CA HIS A 44 4.42 -0.10 3.45
C HIS A 44 3.16 0.41 4.16
N LEU A 45 2.06 0.59 3.41
CA LEU A 45 0.75 0.92 4.00
C LEU A 45 0.32 -0.08 5.10
N GLU A 46 0.71 -1.35 4.98
CA GLU A 46 0.48 -2.36 6.01
C GLU A 46 1.13 -1.98 7.35
N ALA A 47 2.33 -1.40 7.34
CA ALA A 47 3.04 -1.01 8.54
C ALA A 47 2.42 0.23 9.19
N LEU A 48 1.96 1.20 8.38
CA LEU A 48 1.18 2.33 8.88
C LEU A 48 -0.09 1.85 9.59
N SER A 49 -0.84 0.94 8.97
CA SER A 49 -2.11 0.46 9.53
C SER A 49 -1.96 -0.30 10.86
N ARG A 50 -0.75 -0.80 11.18
CA ARG A 50 -0.45 -1.40 12.48
C ARG A 50 -0.23 -0.35 13.57
N ARG A 51 0.46 0.73 13.22
CA ARG A 51 0.79 1.83 14.16
C ARG A 51 -0.37 2.80 14.33
N GLU A 52 -1.20 2.94 13.31
CA GLU A 52 -2.31 3.88 13.23
C GLU A 52 -3.59 3.17 12.74
N PRO A 53 -4.51 2.82 13.65
CA PRO A 53 -5.79 2.22 13.29
C PRO A 53 -6.60 3.10 12.34
N ASP A 54 -6.57 4.43 12.44
CA ASP A 54 -7.30 5.31 11.52
C ASP A 54 -6.43 5.76 10.33
N ALA A 55 -5.59 4.87 9.78
CA ALA A 55 -4.73 5.20 8.63
C ALA A 55 -5.53 5.71 7.40
N GLY A 56 -6.83 5.42 7.35
CA GLY A 56 -7.75 5.94 6.33
C GLY A 56 -7.93 7.45 6.34
N ARG A 57 -7.52 8.16 7.41
CA ARG A 57 -7.52 9.62 7.49
C ARG A 57 -6.51 10.29 6.55
N TYR A 58 -5.47 9.57 6.15
CA TYR A 58 -4.42 10.07 5.25
C TYR A 58 -4.77 9.98 3.76
N LEU A 59 -5.94 9.45 3.40
CA LEU A 59 -6.38 9.37 2.00
C LEU A 59 -6.21 10.68 1.20
N PRO A 60 -6.58 11.87 1.73
CA PRO A 60 -6.37 13.12 1.01
C PRO A 60 -4.90 13.42 0.69
N LEU A 61 -3.96 12.98 1.54
CA LEU A 61 -2.53 13.16 1.30
C LEU A 61 -2.05 12.33 0.09
N PHE A 62 -2.71 11.21 -0.18
CA PHE A 62 -2.32 10.26 -1.22
C PHE A 62 -3.02 10.51 -2.56
N GLU A 63 -3.91 11.50 -2.65
CA GLU A 63 -4.80 11.70 -3.80
C GLU A 63 -4.05 11.82 -5.13
N ASN A 64 -2.85 12.40 -5.15
CA ASN A 64 -2.02 12.56 -6.35
C ASN A 64 -0.71 11.75 -6.30
N ALA A 65 -0.67 10.71 -5.48
CA ALA A 65 0.51 9.88 -5.27
C ALA A 65 0.29 8.41 -5.64
N VAL A 66 1.40 7.69 -5.72
CA VAL A 66 1.44 6.23 -5.78
C VAL A 66 1.46 5.68 -4.37
N VAL A 67 0.60 4.71 -4.07
CA VAL A 67 0.59 4.01 -2.78
C VAL A 67 0.89 2.54 -2.99
N ILE A 68 1.95 2.04 -2.35
CA ILE A 68 2.35 0.64 -2.39
C ILE A 68 1.90 -0.05 -1.10
N ALA A 69 1.02 -1.03 -1.26
CA ALA A 69 0.45 -1.78 -0.16
C ALA A 69 0.74 -3.28 -0.29
N ARG A 70 1.28 -3.90 0.77
CA ARG A 70 1.48 -5.35 0.78
C ARG A 70 0.14 -6.06 0.99
N GLN A 71 -0.15 -7.07 0.19
CA GLN A 71 -1.24 -7.97 0.49
C GLN A 71 -0.83 -8.93 1.59
N VAL A 72 -1.62 -8.99 2.67
CA VAL A 72 -1.44 -9.93 3.78
C VAL A 72 -2.66 -10.84 3.97
N ASN A 73 -3.72 -10.64 3.18
CA ASN A 73 -5.04 -11.23 3.42
C ASN A 73 -5.22 -12.62 2.77
N GLY A 74 -4.32 -13.04 1.87
CA GLY A 74 -4.43 -14.32 1.13
C GLY A 74 -3.78 -15.54 1.79
N GLY A 75 -3.21 -15.41 2.98
CA GLY A 75 -2.59 -16.52 3.71
C GLY A 75 -3.51 -17.16 4.76
N ILE A 76 -2.99 -18.16 5.48
CA ILE A 76 -3.67 -18.85 6.60
C ILE A 76 -4.20 -17.84 7.61
N VAL A 77 -5.40 -18.06 8.16
CA VAL A 77 -5.99 -17.22 9.20
C VAL A 77 -5.11 -17.26 10.46
N PRO A 78 -4.69 -16.11 11.04
CA PRO A 78 -3.86 -16.11 12.23
C PRO A 78 -4.58 -16.76 13.42
N MET A 79 -3.85 -17.49 14.26
CA MET A 79 -4.36 -18.01 15.53
C MET A 79 -4.50 -16.89 16.57
N ASP A 80 -3.55 -15.96 16.58
CA ASP A 80 -3.57 -14.77 17.41
C ASP A 80 -4.74 -13.85 17.03
N GLY A 81 -5.49 -13.40 18.04
CA GLY A 81 -6.70 -12.61 17.86
C GLY A 81 -6.42 -11.18 17.38
N GLU A 82 -5.36 -10.56 17.88
CA GLU A 82 -4.98 -9.18 17.52
C GLU A 82 -4.48 -9.13 16.07
N GLU A 83 -3.64 -10.08 15.67
CA GLU A 83 -3.17 -10.21 14.29
C GLU A 83 -4.33 -10.44 13.31
N ARG A 84 -5.31 -11.26 13.71
CA ARG A 84 -6.52 -11.50 12.90
C ARG A 84 -7.36 -10.23 12.75
N ALA A 85 -7.62 -9.52 13.85
CA ALA A 85 -8.38 -8.27 13.83
C ALA A 85 -7.68 -7.19 13.00
N TRP A 86 -6.36 -7.07 13.12
CA TRP A 86 -5.57 -6.16 12.28
C TRP A 86 -5.67 -6.53 10.80
N ARG A 87 -5.56 -7.81 10.43
CA ARG A 87 -5.70 -8.24 9.02
C ARG A 87 -7.07 -7.92 8.44
N GLU A 88 -8.13 -8.08 9.23
CA GLU A 88 -9.49 -7.70 8.82
C GLU A 88 -9.58 -6.19 8.59
N HIS A 89 -9.14 -5.39 9.56
CA HIS A 89 -9.15 -3.93 9.48
C HIS A 89 -8.32 -3.40 8.30
N TYR A 90 -7.12 -3.94 8.11
CA TYR A 90 -6.27 -3.61 6.97
C TYR A 90 -6.91 -4.00 5.62
N GLY A 91 -7.66 -5.09 5.58
CA GLY A 91 -8.47 -5.47 4.42
C GLY A 91 -9.54 -4.43 4.08
N LEU A 92 -10.23 -3.90 5.10
CA LEU A 92 -11.21 -2.82 4.93
C LEU A 92 -10.55 -1.52 4.45
N LEU A 93 -9.37 -1.19 5.00
CA LEU A 93 -8.56 -0.05 4.55
C LEU A 93 -8.18 -0.18 3.08
N LEU A 94 -7.67 -1.34 2.67
CA LEU A 94 -7.32 -1.61 1.27
C LEU A 94 -8.51 -1.47 0.33
N GLN A 95 -9.70 -1.94 0.72
CA GLN A 95 -10.92 -1.74 -0.06
C GLN A 95 -11.25 -0.24 -0.20
N LYS A 96 -11.11 0.54 0.87
CA LYS A 96 -11.31 2.00 0.84
C LYS A 96 -10.32 2.65 -0.14
N PHE A 97 -9.05 2.28 -0.10
CA PHE A 97 -8.02 2.80 -0.99
C PHE A 97 -8.30 2.41 -2.45
N ALA A 98 -8.61 1.14 -2.73
CA ALA A 98 -8.91 0.67 -4.07
C ALA A 98 -10.13 1.36 -4.69
N ARG A 99 -11.18 1.63 -3.89
CA ARG A 99 -12.35 2.40 -4.36
C ARG A 99 -11.99 3.82 -4.80
N ASN A 100 -11.12 4.49 -4.04
CA ASN A 100 -10.70 5.88 -4.30
C ASN A 100 -9.52 5.99 -5.29
N ALA A 101 -8.84 4.89 -5.60
CA ALA A 101 -7.75 4.89 -6.56
C ALA A 101 -8.27 5.10 -7.98
N ALA A 102 -7.52 5.82 -8.82
CA ALA A 102 -7.78 5.91 -10.24
C ALA A 102 -7.40 4.59 -10.91
N HIS A 103 -6.19 4.09 -10.62
CA HIS A 103 -5.70 2.79 -11.08
C HIS A 103 -5.39 1.85 -9.91
N VAL A 104 -5.63 0.56 -10.10
CA VAL A 104 -5.20 -0.49 -9.17
C VAL A 104 -4.40 -1.54 -9.93
N THR A 105 -3.11 -1.63 -9.65
CA THR A 105 -2.21 -2.61 -10.27
C THR A 105 -1.75 -3.62 -9.24
N ARG A 106 -1.92 -4.91 -9.54
CA ARG A 106 -1.32 -6.00 -8.77
C ARG A 106 0.01 -6.37 -9.38
N ILE A 107 1.01 -6.60 -8.53
CA ILE A 107 2.31 -7.13 -8.92
C ILE A 107 2.49 -8.54 -8.38
N PHE A 108 2.86 -9.47 -9.27
CA PHE A 108 3.15 -10.87 -8.95
C PHE A 108 4.37 -11.34 -9.75
N CYS A 109 5.42 -11.76 -9.05
CA CYS A 109 6.71 -12.14 -9.62
C CYS A 109 7.31 -11.06 -10.55
N GLY A 110 7.11 -9.78 -10.22
CA GLY A 110 7.52 -8.64 -11.05
C GLY A 110 6.59 -8.34 -12.23
N LEU A 111 5.57 -9.16 -12.47
CA LEU A 111 4.59 -8.97 -13.55
C LEU A 111 3.44 -8.11 -13.06
N SER A 112 3.00 -7.15 -13.88
CA SER A 112 1.85 -6.30 -13.59
C SER A 112 0.55 -6.89 -14.13
N GLU A 113 -0.50 -6.76 -13.33
CA GLU A 113 -1.88 -7.09 -13.66
C GLU A 113 -2.75 -5.88 -13.29
N VAL A 114 -3.38 -5.25 -14.28
CA VAL A 114 -4.28 -4.11 -14.04
C VAL A 114 -5.64 -4.63 -13.60
N LEU A 115 -6.13 -4.15 -12.46
CA LEU A 115 -7.42 -4.52 -11.87
C LEU A 115 -8.48 -3.41 -12.00
N LYS A 116 -8.03 -2.16 -12.08
CA LYS A 116 -8.83 -0.94 -12.28
C LYS A 116 -7.99 0.10 -13.02
#